data_AF-A0A1W1VIV2-F1
#
_entry.id   AF-A0A1W1VIV2-F1
#
_cell.length_a   1.000
_cell.length_b   1.000
_cell.length_c   1.000
_cell.angle_alpha   90.00
_cell.angle_beta   90.00
_cell.angle_gamma   90.00
#
_symmetry.space_group_name_H-M   'P 1'
#
loop_
_entity.id
_entity.type
_entity.pdbx_description
1 polymer ?
#
loop_
_entity_poly.entity_id
_entity_poly.type
_entity_poly.pdbx_seq_one_letter_code
_entity_poly.pdbx_strand_id
1 'polypeptide(L)'
;MLPITPIRPLGVTRARQTVQKLTGRRREAKEARAYAECWYQAIRAWKVRTVQLPSPGDGRYQPDDLDFLTLGMGGPITATYLQTPIGDCTEHEVATVIKELLGSGVPDHRAIGQLLDRLRGTYRTPVTLLRECGRWQPDMARHAAYAVAVLTLAVRLGDGHAEAPLARARADQQGRVAEKVGTE
;
A
#
# COMPACT_ATOMS: atom_id res chain seq x y z
N MET A 1 62.79 6.16 -35.00
CA MET A 1 61.69 5.40 -34.36
C MET A 1 60.97 6.34 -33.40
N LEU A 2 59.74 6.74 -33.71
CA LEU A 2 58.91 7.57 -32.82
C LEU A 2 57.96 6.66 -32.04
N PRO A 3 57.81 6.84 -30.71
CA PRO A 3 56.88 6.05 -29.93
C PRO A 3 55.44 6.47 -30.24
N ILE A 4 54.64 5.51 -30.70
CA ILE A 4 53.20 5.66 -30.89
C ILE A 4 52.56 5.66 -29.50
N THR A 5 52.13 6.82 -29.02
CA THR A 5 51.32 6.91 -27.80
C THR A 5 49.93 6.32 -28.05
N PRO A 6 49.44 5.38 -27.20
CA PRO A 6 48.11 4.84 -27.34
C PRO A 6 47.07 5.92 -27.00
N ILE A 7 46.17 6.17 -27.94
CA ILE A 7 45.01 7.05 -27.78
C ILE A 7 44.12 6.45 -26.69
N ARG A 8 44.06 7.07 -25.51
CA ARG A 8 43.14 6.66 -24.43
C ARG A 8 41.70 6.95 -24.87
N PRO A 9 40.78 5.97 -24.89
CA PRO A 9 39.37 6.21 -25.18
C PRO A 9 38.71 6.91 -23.99
N LEU A 10 38.75 8.24 -23.97
CA LEU A 10 38.08 9.09 -22.98
C LEU A 10 36.68 9.44 -23.50
N GLY A 11 35.62 8.80 -22.97
CA GLY A 11 34.26 9.34 -23.12
C GLY A 11 33.10 8.33 -23.14
N VAL A 12 33.30 7.14 -23.71
CA VAL A 12 32.17 6.21 -23.98
C VAL A 12 31.68 5.48 -22.73
N THR A 13 32.54 5.26 -21.74
CA THR A 13 32.20 4.50 -20.52
C THR A 13 31.37 5.31 -19.53
N ARG A 14 31.70 6.59 -19.29
CA ARG A 14 30.94 7.45 -18.35
C ARG A 14 29.53 7.74 -18.85
N ALA A 15 29.35 8.04 -20.13
CA ALA A 15 28.02 8.28 -20.72
C ALA A 15 27.11 7.04 -20.68
N ARG A 16 27.67 5.84 -20.92
CA ARG A 16 26.92 4.58 -20.77
C ARG A 16 26.53 4.29 -19.33
N GLN A 17 27.43 4.55 -18.37
CA GLN A 17 27.16 4.39 -16.95
C GLN A 17 26.09 5.36 -16.45
N THR A 18 26.07 6.62 -16.91
CA THR A 18 25.02 7.58 -16.55
C THR A 18 23.68 7.20 -17.14
N VAL A 19 23.63 6.78 -18.40
CA VAL A 19 22.40 6.28 -19.05
C VAL A 19 21.87 5.05 -18.32
N GLN A 20 22.71 4.07 -17.99
CA GLN A 20 22.31 2.88 -17.21
C GLN A 20 21.75 3.23 -15.82
N LYS A 21 22.40 4.17 -15.11
CA LYS A 21 21.89 4.64 -13.80
C LYS A 21 20.54 5.35 -13.93
N LEU A 22 20.36 6.15 -14.99
CA LEU A 22 19.10 6.86 -15.24
C LEU A 22 17.96 5.91 -15.64
N THR A 23 18.24 4.90 -16.47
CA THR A 23 17.24 3.90 -16.85
C THR A 23 16.86 3.01 -15.68
N GLY A 24 17.82 2.59 -14.84
CA GLY A 24 17.56 1.86 -13.59
C GLY A 24 16.62 2.64 -12.66
N ARG A 25 16.93 3.91 -12.37
CA ARG A 25 16.07 4.77 -11.54
C ARG A 25 14.65 4.96 -12.07
N ARG A 26 14.48 5.03 -13.39
CA ARG A 26 13.16 5.16 -14.03
C ARG A 26 12.35 3.86 -13.89
N ARG A 27 13.03 2.72 -14.02
CA ARG A 27 12.42 1.40 -13.83
C ARG A 27 11.97 1.20 -12.39
N GLU A 28 12.85 1.45 -11.42
CA GLU A 28 12.54 1.39 -9.98
C GLU A 28 11.35 2.27 -9.62
N ALA A 29 11.29 3.51 -10.15
CA ALA A 29 10.19 4.41 -9.91
C ALA A 29 8.86 3.89 -10.50
N LYS A 30 8.90 3.23 -11.66
CA LYS A 30 7.72 2.62 -12.26
C LYS A 30 7.24 1.42 -11.45
N GLU A 31 8.16 0.58 -11.01
CA GLU A 31 7.88 -0.61 -10.18
C GLU A 31 7.29 -0.21 -8.83
N ALA A 32 7.88 0.78 -8.14
CA ALA A 32 7.36 1.32 -6.88
C ALA A 32 5.91 1.84 -7.01
N ARG A 33 5.61 2.53 -8.10
CA ARG A 33 4.26 3.02 -8.40
C ARG A 33 3.30 1.87 -8.66
N ALA A 34 3.70 0.91 -9.48
CA ALA A 34 2.88 -0.27 -9.77
C ALA A 34 2.59 -1.07 -8.49
N TYR A 35 3.55 -1.15 -7.58
CA TYR A 35 3.37 -1.78 -6.28
C TYR A 35 2.30 -1.07 -5.43
N ALA A 36 2.36 0.27 -5.38
CA ALA A 36 1.33 1.08 -4.72
C ALA A 36 -0.06 0.87 -5.35
N GLU A 37 -0.14 0.75 -6.67
CA GLU A 37 -1.39 0.46 -7.39
C GLU A 37 -1.95 -0.92 -7.00
N CYS A 38 -1.12 -1.96 -6.94
CA CYS A 38 -1.55 -3.29 -6.52
C CYS A 38 -2.18 -3.28 -5.12
N TRP A 39 -1.50 -2.66 -4.15
CA TRP A 39 -2.03 -2.51 -2.81
C TRP A 39 -3.32 -1.65 -2.80
N TYR A 40 -3.36 -0.59 -3.60
CA TYR A 40 -4.52 0.28 -3.69
C TYR A 40 -5.75 -0.46 -4.21
N GLN A 41 -5.59 -1.26 -5.27
CA GLN A 41 -6.67 -2.07 -5.82
C GLN A 41 -7.10 -3.17 -4.86
N ALA A 42 -6.16 -3.81 -4.15
CA ALA A 42 -6.47 -4.84 -3.16
C ALA A 42 -7.39 -4.29 -2.05
N ILE A 43 -7.05 -3.12 -1.51
CA ILE A 43 -7.84 -2.46 -0.47
C ILE A 43 -9.17 -1.95 -1.06
N ARG A 44 -9.14 -1.29 -2.22
CA ARG A 44 -10.34 -0.72 -2.85
C ARG A 44 -11.37 -1.78 -3.24
N ALA A 45 -10.92 -2.94 -3.72
CA ALA A 45 -11.81 -4.06 -4.03
C ALA A 45 -12.45 -4.66 -2.77
N TRP A 46 -11.81 -4.47 -1.60
CA TRP A 46 -12.20 -5.04 -0.32
C TRP A 46 -12.64 -6.50 -0.44
N LYS A 47 -11.87 -7.28 -1.21
CA LYS A 47 -12.23 -8.64 -1.56
C LYS A 47 -11.96 -9.53 -0.35
N VAL A 48 -13.01 -9.77 0.42
CA VAL A 48 -12.91 -10.61 1.60
C VAL A 48 -13.29 -12.05 1.29
N ARG A 49 -12.49 -12.99 1.79
CA ARG A 49 -12.88 -14.39 1.99
C ARG A 49 -13.37 -14.58 3.43
N THR A 50 -14.61 -15.00 3.59
CA THR A 50 -15.15 -15.44 4.88
C THR A 50 -14.78 -16.91 5.10
N VAL A 51 -14.20 -17.20 6.26
CA VAL A 51 -13.90 -18.56 6.71
C VAL A 51 -14.69 -18.79 8.00
N GLN A 52 -15.43 -19.90 8.06
CA GLN A 52 -16.06 -20.34 9.30
C GLN A 52 -14.97 -20.99 10.16
N LEU A 53 -14.71 -20.41 11.33
CA LEU A 53 -13.83 -21.03 12.31
C LEU A 53 -14.60 -22.13 13.03
N PRO A 54 -13.98 -23.29 13.30
CA PRO A 54 -14.61 -24.33 14.11
C PRO A 54 -14.98 -23.74 15.47
N SER A 55 -16.20 -23.99 15.90
CA SER A 55 -16.70 -23.43 17.14
C SER A 55 -15.94 -24.10 18.29
N PRO A 56 -15.53 -23.37 19.34
CA PRO A 56 -14.85 -23.97 20.51
C PRO A 56 -15.64 -25.09 21.21
N GLY A 57 -16.90 -25.31 20.83
CA GLY A 57 -17.79 -26.34 21.34
C GLY A 57 -17.85 -27.66 20.54
N ASP A 58 -17.21 -27.78 19.37
CA ASP A 58 -17.36 -28.97 18.49
C ASP A 58 -16.70 -30.27 19.03
N GLY A 59 -16.24 -30.27 20.29
CA GLY A 59 -15.62 -31.42 20.96
C GLY A 59 -16.17 -31.76 22.34
N ARG A 60 -17.29 -31.19 22.80
CA ARG A 60 -17.83 -31.48 24.15
C ARG A 60 -19.32 -31.82 24.12
N TYR A 61 -19.59 -33.08 24.49
CA TYR A 61 -20.83 -33.70 24.96
C TYR A 61 -22.04 -32.75 25.04
N GLN A 62 -23.03 -32.99 24.18
CA GLN A 62 -24.33 -32.34 24.22
C GLN A 62 -25.24 -33.25 25.07
N PRO A 63 -25.61 -32.91 26.31
CA PRO A 63 -26.63 -33.65 27.04
C PRO A 63 -27.99 -33.31 26.41
N ASP A 64 -28.79 -34.33 26.09
CA ASP A 64 -30.06 -34.22 25.36
C ASP A 64 -31.17 -33.42 26.09
N ASP A 65 -30.93 -32.90 27.29
CA ASP A 65 -31.97 -32.34 28.19
C ASP A 65 -31.68 -30.90 28.67
N LEU A 66 -31.34 -29.96 27.78
CA LEU A 66 -31.24 -28.54 28.15
C LEU A 66 -31.99 -27.62 27.18
N ASP A 67 -33.32 -27.71 27.24
CA ASP A 67 -34.29 -26.81 26.61
C ASP A 67 -34.41 -25.42 27.30
N PHE A 68 -33.44 -25.03 28.14
CA PHE A 68 -33.61 -23.91 29.08
C PHE A 68 -32.64 -22.72 28.99
N LEU A 69 -31.64 -22.70 28.10
CA LEU A 69 -30.63 -21.61 28.09
C LEU A 69 -30.09 -21.22 26.70
N THR A 70 -30.94 -20.98 25.70
CA THR A 70 -30.49 -20.39 24.40
C THR A 70 -30.85 -18.91 24.27
N LEU A 71 -30.54 -18.11 25.29
CA LEU A 71 -30.37 -16.66 25.11
C LEU A 71 -28.93 -16.41 24.67
N GLY A 72 -28.68 -16.36 23.37
CA GLY A 72 -27.44 -15.80 22.82
C GLY A 72 -26.30 -16.77 22.54
N MET A 73 -26.59 -18.00 22.06
CA MET A 73 -25.57 -18.81 21.37
C MET A 73 -25.12 -18.05 20.12
N GLY A 74 -24.02 -17.32 20.25
CA GLY A 74 -23.37 -16.62 19.15
C GLY A 74 -23.14 -17.60 18.02
N GLY A 75 -23.64 -17.27 16.83
CA GLY A 75 -23.43 -18.08 15.63
C GLY A 75 -21.94 -18.35 15.38
N PRO A 76 -21.63 -19.25 14.43
CA PRO A 76 -20.25 -19.64 14.15
C PRO A 76 -19.37 -18.41 13.98
N ILE A 77 -18.21 -18.41 14.66
CA ILE A 77 -17.26 -17.30 14.59
C ILE A 77 -16.76 -17.23 13.15
N THR A 78 -17.18 -16.21 12.41
CA THR A 78 -16.72 -15.97 11.04
C THR A 78 -15.52 -15.05 11.08
N ALA A 79 -14.41 -15.49 10.47
CA ALA A 79 -13.25 -14.65 10.23
C ALA A 79 -13.25 -14.19 8.77
N THR A 80 -12.91 -12.92 8.58
CA THR A 80 -13.07 -12.17 7.33
C THR A 80 -11.67 -11.75 6.92
N TYR A 81 -11.10 -12.40 5.91
CA TYR A 81 -9.71 -12.21 5.45
C TYR A 81 -9.64 -11.41 4.15
N LEU A 82 -8.88 -10.32 4.16
CA LEU A 82 -8.60 -9.49 2.99
C LEU A 82 -7.40 -10.06 2.22
N GLN A 83 -7.59 -10.29 0.91
CA GLN A 83 -6.50 -10.70 0.03
C GLN A 83 -5.58 -9.50 -0.25
N THR A 84 -4.33 -9.56 0.21
CA THR A 84 -3.32 -8.53 -0.04
C THR A 84 -2.12 -9.08 -0.82
N PRO A 85 -1.28 -8.22 -1.43
CA PRO A 85 -0.09 -8.67 -2.16
C PRO A 85 0.93 -9.48 -1.33
N ILE A 86 0.89 -9.35 0.00
CA ILE A 86 1.78 -10.08 0.91
C ILE A 86 1.16 -11.36 1.49
N GLY A 87 -0.14 -11.57 1.30
CA GLY A 87 -0.89 -12.65 1.92
C GLY A 87 -2.29 -12.23 2.38
N ASP A 88 -2.96 -13.13 3.08
CA ASP A 88 -4.27 -12.86 3.66
C ASP A 88 -4.10 -12.13 5.00
N CYS A 89 -4.63 -10.92 5.12
CA CYS A 89 -4.67 -10.16 6.38
C CYS A 89 -6.09 -10.19 6.95
N THR A 90 -6.25 -10.21 8.26
CA THR A 90 -7.60 -10.13 8.84
C THR A 90 -8.17 -8.73 8.67
N GLU A 91 -9.48 -8.62 8.44
CA GLU A 91 -10.16 -7.32 8.41
C GLU A 91 -9.94 -6.55 9.72
N HIS A 92 -9.87 -7.27 10.84
CA HIS A 92 -9.64 -6.68 12.15
C HIS A 92 -8.27 -6.00 12.27
N GLU A 93 -7.20 -6.62 11.78
CA GLU A 93 -5.85 -6.01 11.76
C GLU A 93 -5.85 -4.71 10.95
N VAL A 94 -6.42 -4.76 9.73
CA VAL A 94 -6.51 -3.59 8.86
C VAL A 94 -7.32 -2.47 9.53
N ALA A 95 -8.47 -2.80 10.11
CA ALA A 95 -9.32 -1.84 10.82
C ALA A 95 -8.62 -1.24 12.05
N THR A 96 -7.83 -2.03 12.77
CA THR A 96 -7.09 -1.60 13.96
C THR A 96 -6.03 -0.58 13.57
N VAL A 97 -5.24 -0.86 12.54
CA VAL A 97 -4.22 0.09 12.05
C VAL A 97 -4.87 1.40 11.58
N ILE A 98 -5.99 1.34 10.86
CA ILE A 98 -6.70 2.55 10.43
C ILE A 98 -7.19 3.36 11.64
N LYS A 99 -7.77 2.69 12.65
CA LYS A 99 -8.26 3.33 13.88
C LYS A 99 -7.12 3.98 14.66
N GLU A 100 -5.97 3.33 14.78
CA GLU A 100 -4.77 3.89 15.40
C GLU A 100 -4.27 5.14 14.67
N LEU A 101 -4.23 5.11 13.33
CA LEU A 101 -3.82 6.26 12.52
C LEU A 101 -4.77 7.44 12.68
N LEU A 102 -6.08 7.20 12.74
CA LEU A 102 -7.10 8.21 13.01
C LEU A 102 -6.99 8.80 14.43
N GLY A 103 -6.66 7.97 15.42
CA GLY A 103 -6.49 8.37 16.82
C GLY A 103 -5.15 9.03 17.15
N SER A 104 -4.15 8.89 16.29
CA SER A 104 -2.79 9.42 16.49
C SER A 104 -2.79 10.93 16.72
N GLY A 105 -1.91 11.44 17.60
CA GLY A 105 -1.70 12.87 17.81
C GLY A 105 -0.99 13.58 16.64
N VAL A 106 -0.36 12.82 15.75
CA VAL A 106 0.40 13.35 14.60
C VAL A 106 -0.54 13.69 13.44
N PRO A 107 -0.54 14.94 12.92
CA PRO A 107 -1.47 15.36 11.87
C PRO A 107 -1.34 14.54 10.58
N ASP A 108 -0.11 14.20 10.18
CA ASP A 108 0.15 13.38 9.00
C ASP A 108 -0.47 11.98 9.10
N HIS A 109 -0.39 11.35 10.27
CA HIS A 109 -1.02 10.05 10.50
C HIS A 109 -2.55 10.13 10.43
N ARG A 110 -3.14 11.19 10.99
CA ARG A 110 -4.60 11.40 10.90
C ARG A 110 -5.04 11.57 9.45
N ALA A 111 -4.31 12.37 8.67
CA ALA A 111 -4.60 12.59 7.26
C ALA A 111 -4.54 11.27 6.46
N ILE A 112 -3.53 10.43 6.73
CA ILE A 112 -3.43 9.08 6.14
C ILE A 112 -4.62 8.21 6.57
N GLY A 113 -4.96 8.17 7.86
CA GLY A 113 -6.10 7.40 8.38
C GLY A 113 -7.41 7.81 7.72
N GLN A 114 -7.64 9.11 7.51
CA GLN A 114 -8.83 9.62 6.82
C GLN A 114 -8.89 9.19 5.35
N LEU A 115 -7.76 9.13 4.64
CA LEU A 115 -7.72 8.65 3.27
C LEU A 115 -8.03 7.15 3.18
N LEU A 116 -7.51 6.36 4.12
CA LEU A 116 -7.79 4.92 4.20
C LEU A 116 -9.26 4.65 4.57
N ASP A 117 -9.82 5.41 5.50
CA ASP A 117 -11.23 5.29 5.88
C ASP A 117 -12.16 5.64 4.71
N ARG A 118 -11.80 6.66 3.92
CA ARG A 118 -12.50 6.97 2.67
C ARG A 118 -12.40 5.86 1.62
N LEU A 119 -11.28 5.15 1.56
CA LEU A 119 -11.11 4.00 0.66
C LEU A 119 -11.96 2.81 1.05
N ARG A 120 -12.16 2.60 2.37
CA ARG A 120 -13.03 1.56 2.89
C ARG A 120 -14.51 1.91 2.75
N GLY A 121 -14.86 3.18 2.90
CA GLY A 121 -16.23 3.65 2.75
C GLY A 121 -16.71 3.67 1.30
N THR A 122 -18.00 3.97 1.11
CA THR A 122 -18.64 4.11 -0.22
C THR A 122 -18.33 5.43 -0.91
N TYR A 123 -17.23 6.09 -0.54
CA TYR A 123 -16.87 7.40 -1.06
C TYR A 123 -16.30 7.31 -2.48
N ARG A 124 -16.44 8.41 -3.23
CA ARG A 124 -15.89 8.52 -4.59
C ARG A 124 -14.36 8.64 -4.54
N THR A 125 -13.68 7.51 -4.64
CA THR A 125 -12.23 7.40 -4.75
C THR A 125 -11.78 7.18 -6.20
N PRO A 126 -10.52 7.51 -6.56
CA PRO A 126 -9.99 7.22 -7.89
C PRO A 126 -10.13 5.74 -8.26
N VAL A 127 -10.42 5.43 -9.53
CA VAL A 127 -10.49 4.02 -9.96
C VAL A 127 -9.10 3.41 -10.00
N THR A 128 -8.11 4.15 -10.51
CA THR A 128 -6.69 3.81 -10.54
C THR A 128 -5.85 4.99 -10.09
N LEU A 129 -4.65 4.75 -9.57
CA LEU A 129 -3.66 5.79 -9.27
C LEU A 129 -2.77 6.10 -10.49
N LEU A 130 -2.57 5.10 -11.35
CA LEU A 130 -1.69 5.18 -12.51
C LEU A 130 -2.44 5.28 -13.84
N ARG A 131 -1.77 5.96 -14.78
CA ARG A 131 -2.03 5.89 -16.23
C ARG A 131 -1.39 4.63 -16.80
N GLU A 132 -1.81 4.26 -18.01
CA GLU A 132 -1.22 3.15 -18.78
C GLU A 132 0.30 3.27 -18.96
N CYS A 133 0.84 4.50 -19.01
CA CYS A 133 2.27 4.76 -19.12
C CYS A 133 3.07 4.60 -17.81
N GLY A 134 2.43 4.24 -16.69
CA GLY A 134 3.07 4.06 -15.37
C GLY A 134 3.39 5.37 -14.64
N ARG A 135 2.80 6.49 -15.07
CA ARG A 135 2.83 7.77 -14.35
C ARG A 135 1.54 7.94 -13.56
N TRP A 136 1.58 8.79 -12.55
CA TRP A 136 0.38 9.19 -11.81
C TRP A 136 -0.71 9.77 -12.73
N GLN A 137 -1.96 9.55 -12.37
CA GLN A 137 -3.13 10.22 -12.97
C GLN A 137 -3.03 11.76 -12.83
N PRO A 138 -3.76 12.54 -13.66
CA PRO A 138 -3.85 14.00 -13.45
C PRO A 138 -4.35 14.27 -12.03
N ASP A 139 -3.79 15.28 -11.36
CA ASP A 139 -3.80 15.45 -9.89
C ASP A 139 -2.84 14.50 -9.16
N MET A 140 -1.56 14.57 -9.53
CA MET A 140 -0.49 13.74 -8.99
C MET A 140 -0.41 13.79 -7.45
N ALA A 141 -0.62 14.97 -6.84
CA ALA A 141 -0.51 15.13 -5.40
C ALA A 141 -1.55 14.27 -4.66
N ARG A 142 -2.80 14.25 -5.13
CA ARG A 142 -3.86 13.44 -4.55
C ARG A 142 -3.60 11.93 -4.74
N HIS A 143 -3.20 11.52 -5.93
CA HIS A 143 -2.94 10.09 -6.20
C HIS A 143 -1.69 9.60 -5.45
N ALA A 144 -0.65 10.41 -5.35
CA ALA A 144 0.52 10.12 -4.52
C ALA A 144 0.16 10.05 -3.03
N ALA A 145 -0.76 10.89 -2.53
CA ALA A 145 -1.23 10.81 -1.15
C ALA A 145 -1.96 9.49 -0.85
N TYR A 146 -2.79 9.01 -1.77
CA TYR A 146 -3.39 7.67 -1.66
C TYR A 146 -2.34 6.55 -1.70
N ALA A 147 -1.34 6.66 -2.57
CA ALA A 147 -0.23 5.71 -2.61
C ALA A 147 0.54 5.70 -1.28
N VAL A 148 0.85 6.87 -0.71
CA VAL A 148 1.51 6.98 0.59
C VAL A 148 0.65 6.38 1.70
N ALA A 149 -0.66 6.63 1.69
CA ALA A 149 -1.57 6.10 2.69
C ALA A 149 -1.59 4.57 2.68
N VAL A 150 -1.75 3.99 1.50
CA VAL A 150 -1.82 2.55 1.29
C VAL A 150 -0.48 1.86 1.57
N LEU A 151 0.65 2.44 1.15
CA LEU A 151 1.97 1.88 1.45
C LEU A 151 2.33 2.02 2.94
N THR A 152 1.85 3.07 3.61
CA THR A 152 1.99 3.20 5.08
C THR A 152 1.22 2.09 5.79
N LEU A 153 0.02 1.75 5.32
CA LEU A 153 -0.74 0.61 5.82
C LEU A 153 0.02 -0.71 5.59
N ALA A 154 0.56 -0.93 4.39
CA ALA A 154 1.34 -2.12 4.07
C ALA A 154 2.53 -2.31 5.03
N VAL A 155 3.34 -1.27 5.25
CA VAL A 155 4.46 -1.32 6.20
C VAL A 155 3.98 -1.65 7.63
N ARG A 156 2.86 -1.07 8.06
CA ARG A 156 2.27 -1.35 9.39
C ARG A 156 1.75 -2.78 9.53
N LEU A 157 1.32 -3.40 8.44
CA LEU A 157 0.93 -4.81 8.38
C LEU A 157 2.14 -5.77 8.27
N GLY A 158 3.37 -5.24 8.28
CA GLY A 158 4.61 -6.04 8.27
C GLY A 158 5.24 -6.22 6.89
N ASP A 159 4.77 -5.50 5.85
CA ASP A 159 5.37 -5.54 4.52
C ASP A 159 6.65 -4.70 4.43
N GLY A 160 7.80 -5.35 4.66
CA GLY A 160 9.11 -4.71 4.49
C GLY A 160 9.39 -4.27 3.04
N HIS A 161 8.77 -4.90 2.03
CA HIS A 161 8.97 -4.51 0.64
C HIS A 161 8.30 -3.18 0.29
N ALA A 162 7.35 -2.72 1.09
CA ALA A 162 6.66 -1.44 0.90
C ALA A 162 7.50 -0.20 1.32
N GLU A 163 8.58 -0.36 2.09
CA GLU A 163 9.35 0.78 2.62
C GLU A 163 10.01 1.63 1.51
N ALA A 164 10.68 0.98 0.56
CA ALA A 164 11.32 1.68 -0.55
C ALA A 164 10.30 2.38 -1.48
N PRO A 165 9.20 1.71 -1.89
CA PRO A 165 8.09 2.38 -2.57
C PRO A 165 7.49 3.55 -1.78
N LEU A 166 7.35 3.44 -0.45
CA LEU A 166 6.79 4.48 0.41
C LEU A 166 7.68 5.73 0.41
N ALA A 167 8.99 5.55 0.60
CA ALA A 167 9.95 6.65 0.54
C ALA A 167 9.87 7.37 -0.81
N ARG A 168 9.71 6.62 -1.90
CA ARG A 168 9.57 7.19 -3.24
C ARG A 168 8.25 7.94 -3.42
N ALA A 169 7.13 7.39 -2.97
CA ALA A 169 5.82 8.03 -3.07
C ALA A 169 5.78 9.34 -2.26
N ARG A 170 6.41 9.38 -1.08
CA ARG A 170 6.58 10.60 -0.28
C ARG A 170 7.40 11.68 -1.01
N ALA A 171 8.50 11.28 -1.65
CA ALA A 171 9.29 12.21 -2.45
C ALA A 171 8.50 12.79 -3.63
N ASP A 172 7.72 11.95 -4.34
CA ASP A 172 6.84 12.40 -5.42
C ASP A 172 5.75 13.37 -4.90
N GLN A 173 5.20 13.12 -3.71
CA GLN A 173 4.21 14.01 -3.07
C GLN A 173 4.82 15.37 -2.69
N GLN A 174 6.00 15.37 -2.05
CA GLN A 174 6.68 16.58 -1.56
C GLN A 174 7.23 17.46 -2.68
N GLY A 175 7.79 16.86 -3.74
CA GLY A 175 8.41 17.60 -4.86
C GLY A 175 7.44 18.56 -5.59
N ARG A 176 6.13 18.36 -5.44
CA ARG A 176 5.09 19.21 -6.04
C ARG A 176 4.45 20.21 -5.07
N VAL A 177 4.45 19.92 -3.77
CA VAL A 177 4.04 20.93 -2.78
C VAL A 177 4.98 22.14 -2.87
N ALA A 178 6.29 21.89 -3.04
CA ALA A 178 7.27 22.95 -3.29
C ALA A 178 7.03 23.71 -4.61
N GLU A 179 6.61 23.04 -5.68
CA GLU A 179 6.32 23.68 -6.98
C GLU A 179 5.07 24.58 -6.92
N LYS A 180 4.06 24.24 -6.11
CA LYS A 180 2.85 25.06 -5.95
C LYS A 180 3.07 26.29 -5.08
N VAL A 181 3.90 26.20 -4.04
CA VAL A 181 4.17 27.31 -3.10
C VAL A 181 5.06 28.40 -3.71
N GLY A 182 5.85 28.08 -4.75
CA GLY A 182 6.72 29.05 -5.44
C GLY A 182 6.07 29.87 -6.56
N THR A 183 4.77 29.69 -6.80
CA THR A 183 4.02 30.35 -7.89
C THR A 183 2.95 31.33 -7.41
N GLU A 184 2.92 31.65 -6.12
CA GLU A 184 2.03 32.66 -5.52
C GLU A 184 2.79 33.92 -5.13
#